data_AF-A0A8R2JN37-F1
#
_entry.id   AF-A0A8R2JN37-F1
#
_cell.length_a   1.000
_cell.length_b   1.000
_cell.length_c   1.000
_cell.angle_alpha   90.00
_cell.angle_beta   90.00
_cell.angle_gamma   90.00
#
_symmetry.space_group_name_H-M   'P 1'
#
loop_
_entity.id
_entity.type
_entity.pdbx_description
1 polymer ?
#
loop_
_entity_poly.entity_id
_entity_poly.type
_entity_poly.pdbx_seq_one_letter_code
_entity_poly.pdbx_strand_id
1 'polypeptide(L)'
;MNSTEKILKTLSADQISQVVAGVQADLNDEMVKTKRTLDQIDQNIFTCINNLKKLRRSIIISHYAKMKNNTDGNKNYQRDALLKNLDCEDEAKDLSVFMTHLSNASARVKTEPMSNIEQLSKTVSQNAMPSGSFIPKTGLIELTFVIGNIVKISDSENDMKYKWTVYVRNAEEGIDNLVYIDKVTYFLHESYEPNHIVDVIKKPFSLTRHGWGEFVIRLRLHFKGNMNVQTDVYHKLCLNKDITVGIPMVAKEQTVKYKLLLHK
;
A
#
# COMPACT_ATOMS: atom_id res chain seq x y z
N MET A 1 10.49 -44.33 31.38
CA MET A 1 9.35 -43.63 32.02
C MET A 1 9.87 -42.33 32.58
N ASN A 2 9.41 -41.23 32.00
CA ASN A 2 9.98 -39.90 32.19
C ASN A 2 9.65 -39.39 33.60
N SER A 3 10.53 -38.59 34.23
CA SER A 3 10.41 -38.18 35.64
C SER A 3 9.08 -37.48 35.98
N THR A 4 8.43 -36.90 34.96
CA THR A 4 7.11 -36.28 35.01
C THR A 4 5.96 -37.30 35.14
N GLU A 5 6.06 -38.46 34.50
CA GLU A 5 5.05 -39.54 34.58
C GLU A 5 5.04 -40.22 35.95
N LYS A 6 6.17 -40.19 36.67
CA LYS A 6 6.30 -40.76 38.03
C LYS A 6 5.64 -39.86 39.08
N ILE A 7 5.70 -38.55 38.90
CA ILE A 7 5.08 -37.55 39.78
C ILE A 7 3.56 -37.56 39.62
N LEU A 8 3.06 -37.64 38.38
CA LEU A 8 1.62 -37.73 38.10
C LEU A 8 0.94 -38.97 38.71
N LYS A 9 1.67 -40.07 38.94
CA LYS A 9 1.16 -41.29 39.59
C LYS A 9 1.16 -41.24 41.12
N THR A 10 1.71 -40.20 41.74
CA THR A 10 1.84 -40.07 43.21
C THR A 10 1.04 -38.91 43.81
N LEU A 11 0.43 -38.05 42.98
CA LEU A 11 -0.43 -36.96 43.42
C LEU A 11 -1.83 -37.48 43.80
N SER A 12 -2.31 -37.08 44.98
CA SER A 12 -3.70 -37.31 45.39
C SER A 12 -4.67 -36.61 44.43
N ALA A 13 -5.89 -37.14 44.27
CA ALA A 13 -6.96 -36.53 43.47
C ALA A 13 -7.23 -35.07 43.87
N ASP A 14 -7.04 -34.73 45.15
CA ASP A 14 -7.18 -33.36 45.66
C ASP A 14 -6.07 -32.44 45.15
N GLN A 15 -4.83 -32.92 45.07
CA GLN A 15 -3.69 -32.15 44.57
C GLN A 15 -3.81 -31.92 43.05
N ILE A 16 -4.30 -32.92 42.31
CA ILE A 16 -4.59 -32.78 40.87
C ILE A 16 -5.70 -31.74 40.67
N SER A 17 -6.77 -31.81 41.46
CA SER A 17 -7.88 -30.84 41.39
C SER A 17 -7.42 -29.42 41.69
N GLN A 18 -6.52 -29.24 42.65
CA GLN A 18 -5.94 -27.94 43.00
C GLN A 18 -5.07 -27.37 41.87
N VAL A 19 -4.25 -28.20 41.23
CA VAL A 19 -3.42 -27.77 40.07
C VAL A 19 -4.30 -27.39 38.88
N VAL A 20 -5.33 -28.20 38.56
CA VAL A 20 -6.27 -27.91 37.47
C VAL A 20 -7.03 -26.60 37.74
N ALA A 21 -7.49 -26.38 38.97
CA ALA A 21 -8.15 -25.14 39.35
C ALA A 21 -7.21 -23.92 39.21
N GLY A 22 -5.94 -24.06 39.58
CA GLY A 22 -4.93 -23.01 39.40
C GLY A 22 -4.70 -22.66 37.93
N VAL A 23 -4.47 -23.67 37.08
CA VAL A 23 -4.29 -23.46 35.64
C VAL A 23 -5.54 -22.83 35.00
N GLN A 24 -6.73 -23.24 35.42
CA GLN A 24 -7.98 -22.67 34.93
C GLN A 24 -8.13 -21.19 35.33
N ALA A 25 -7.72 -20.83 36.55
CA ALA A 25 -7.72 -19.45 37.01
C ALA A 25 -6.74 -18.58 36.22
N ASP A 26 -5.52 -19.08 35.98
CA ASP A 26 -4.49 -18.38 35.20
C ASP A 26 -4.95 -18.16 33.74
N LEU A 27 -5.56 -19.18 33.12
CA LEU A 27 -6.11 -19.08 31.76
C LEU A 27 -7.23 -18.03 31.69
N ASN A 28 -8.12 -18.02 32.70
CA ASN A 28 -9.20 -17.05 32.77
C ASN A 28 -8.65 -15.61 32.93
N ASP A 29 -7.61 -15.42 33.75
CA ASP A 29 -6.98 -14.12 33.94
C ASP A 29 -6.30 -13.61 32.65
N GLU A 30 -5.56 -14.48 31.95
CA GLU A 30 -4.97 -14.15 30.64
C GLU A 30 -6.03 -13.83 29.58
N MET A 31 -7.13 -14.56 29.56
CA MET A 31 -8.24 -14.29 28.65
C MET A 31 -8.86 -12.91 28.91
N VAL A 32 -9.01 -12.53 30.18
CA VAL A 32 -9.52 -11.20 30.57
C VAL A 32 -8.53 -10.09 30.20
N LYS A 33 -7.22 -10.27 30.45
CA LYS A 33 -6.20 -9.30 30.04
C LYS A 33 -6.17 -9.10 28.53
N THR A 34 -6.24 -10.20 27.78
CA THR A 34 -6.25 -10.16 26.31
C THR A 34 -7.47 -9.41 25.80
N LYS A 35 -8.65 -9.66 26.39
CA LYS A 35 -9.88 -8.93 26.05
C LYS A 35 -9.76 -7.42 26.30
N ARG A 36 -9.25 -7.01 27.47
CA ARG A 36 -9.02 -5.57 27.76
C ARG A 36 -8.06 -4.93 26.77
N THR A 37 -7.03 -5.67 26.34
CA THR A 37 -6.05 -5.18 25.37
C THR A 37 -6.69 -4.96 24.01
N LEU A 38 -7.56 -5.87 23.56
CA LEU A 38 -8.33 -5.70 22.33
C LEU A 38 -9.26 -4.49 22.39
N ASP A 39 -10.01 -4.33 23.49
CA ASP A 39 -10.90 -3.18 23.68
C ASP A 39 -10.12 -1.85 23.62
N GLN A 40 -8.90 -1.83 24.17
CA GLN A 40 -8.02 -0.65 24.11
C GLN A 40 -7.52 -0.37 22.70
N ILE A 41 -7.18 -1.41 21.93
CA ILE A 41 -6.78 -1.27 20.52
C ILE A 41 -7.92 -0.68 19.71
N ASP A 42 -9.16 -1.15 19.89
CA ASP A 42 -10.33 -0.64 19.19
C ASP A 42 -10.58 0.84 19.50
N GLN A 43 -10.47 1.25 20.77
CA GLN A 43 -10.56 2.65 21.17
C GLN A 43 -9.47 3.52 20.53
N ASN A 44 -8.24 2.99 20.44
CA ASN A 44 -7.12 3.69 19.81
C ASN A 44 -7.35 3.86 18.30
N ILE A 45 -7.83 2.82 17.62
CA ILE A 45 -8.18 2.87 16.19
C ILE A 45 -9.28 3.91 15.95
N PHE A 46 -10.35 3.88 16.75
CA PHE A 46 -11.44 4.85 16.64
C PHE A 46 -10.96 6.29 16.83
N THR A 47 -10.09 6.50 17.82
CA THR A 47 -9.47 7.81 18.08
C THR A 47 -8.58 8.26 16.92
N CYS A 48 -7.78 7.35 16.36
CA CYS A 48 -6.93 7.62 15.20
C CYS A 48 -7.75 8.05 13.99
N ILE A 49 -8.81 7.32 13.66
CA ILE A 49 -9.72 7.65 12.55
C ILE A 49 -10.30 9.06 12.74
N ASN A 50 -10.76 9.38 13.96
CA ASN A 50 -11.29 10.71 14.25
C ASN A 50 -10.24 11.82 14.13
N ASN A 51 -9.01 11.57 14.56
CA ASN A 51 -7.90 12.52 14.41
C ASN A 51 -7.52 12.73 12.94
N LEU A 52 -7.51 11.67 12.14
CA LEU A 52 -7.28 11.75 10.69
C LEU A 52 -8.40 12.53 9.98
N LYS A 53 -9.65 12.32 10.38
CA LYS A 53 -10.81 13.11 9.90
C LYS A 53 -10.62 14.61 10.23
N LYS A 54 -10.20 14.94 11.46
CA LYS A 54 -9.89 16.32 11.88
C LYS A 54 -8.71 16.92 11.09
N LEU A 55 -7.65 16.14 10.88
CA LEU A 55 -6.49 16.59 10.12
C LEU A 55 -6.86 16.87 8.66
N ARG A 56 -7.60 15.96 8.01
CA ARG A 56 -8.14 16.13 6.66
C ARG A 56 -8.92 17.44 6.55
N ARG A 57 -9.84 17.70 7.49
CA ARG A 57 -10.57 18.97 7.58
C ARG A 57 -9.63 20.16 7.68
N SER A 58 -8.66 20.14 8.59
CA SER A 58 -7.73 21.27 8.79
C SER A 58 -6.90 21.59 7.55
N ILE A 59 -6.46 20.56 6.80
CA ILE A 59 -5.68 20.73 5.57
C ILE A 59 -6.54 21.37 4.49
N ILE A 60 -7.77 20.86 4.30
CA ILE A 60 -8.73 21.41 3.35
C ILE A 60 -9.02 22.88 3.70
N ILE A 61 -9.36 23.17 4.95
CA ILE A 61 -9.62 24.54 5.44
C ILE A 61 -8.42 25.44 5.19
N SER A 62 -7.21 25.01 5.53
CA SER A 62 -5.98 25.79 5.36
C SER A 62 -5.68 26.09 3.89
N HIS A 63 -5.83 25.09 3.01
CA HIS A 63 -5.63 25.23 1.58
C HIS A 63 -6.58 26.28 0.98
N TYR A 64 -7.87 26.21 1.31
CA TYR A 64 -8.86 27.15 0.79
C TYR A 64 -8.83 28.50 1.52
N ALA A 65 -8.38 28.58 2.78
CA ALA A 65 -8.16 29.85 3.47
C ALA A 65 -7.01 30.66 2.85
N LYS A 66 -5.99 30.01 2.27
CA LYS A 66 -4.93 30.70 1.51
C LYS A 66 -5.42 31.29 0.18
N MET A 67 -6.51 30.77 -0.39
CA MET A 67 -7.18 31.35 -1.56
C MET A 67 -7.99 32.63 -1.25
N LYS A 68 -8.14 33.00 0.04
CA LYS A 68 -8.91 34.17 0.53
C LYS A 68 -8.39 35.53 0.05
N ASN A 69 -7.19 35.59 -0.53
CA ASN A 69 -6.63 36.82 -1.07
C ASN A 69 -7.09 37.13 -2.52
N ASN A 70 -8.03 36.37 -3.07
CA ASN A 70 -8.53 36.59 -4.43
C ASN A 70 -9.96 37.16 -4.38
N THR A 71 -10.14 38.37 -4.93
CA THR A 71 -11.29 39.29 -4.78
C THR A 71 -12.57 38.88 -5.52
N ASP A 72 -12.81 37.58 -5.67
CA ASP A 72 -13.83 37.05 -6.58
C ASP A 72 -14.93 36.31 -5.81
N GLY A 73 -16.03 37.01 -5.51
CA GLY A 73 -17.08 36.61 -4.56
C GLY A 73 -17.79 35.28 -4.83
N ASN A 74 -17.69 34.75 -6.06
CA ASN A 74 -18.31 33.48 -6.44
C ASN A 74 -17.57 32.25 -5.86
N LYS A 75 -16.29 32.39 -5.52
CA LYS A 75 -15.47 31.30 -4.92
C LYS A 75 -15.77 31.09 -3.43
N ASN A 76 -16.39 32.07 -2.78
CA ASN A 76 -16.75 32.01 -1.36
C ASN A 76 -17.96 31.09 -1.11
N TYR A 77 -18.92 31.01 -2.03
CA TYR A 77 -20.10 30.14 -1.89
C TYR A 77 -19.77 28.65 -2.04
N GLN A 78 -18.90 28.29 -3.00
CA GLN A 78 -18.41 26.90 -3.16
C GLN A 78 -17.60 26.43 -1.95
N ARG A 79 -16.82 27.34 -1.35
CA ARG A 79 -16.08 27.12 -0.11
C ARG A 79 -17.01 26.89 1.08
N ASP A 80 -18.04 27.73 1.24
CA ASP A 80 -19.01 27.62 2.32
C ASP A 80 -19.85 26.34 2.21
N ALA A 81 -20.18 25.90 0.99
CA ALA A 81 -20.81 24.61 0.73
C ALA A 81 -19.90 23.43 1.09
N LEU A 82 -18.62 23.48 0.75
CA LEU A 82 -17.62 22.45 1.11
C LEU A 82 -17.39 22.37 2.63
N LEU A 83 -17.32 23.51 3.31
CA LEU A 83 -17.22 23.59 4.77
C LEU A 83 -18.46 23.00 5.47
N LYS A 84 -19.66 23.33 4.97
CA LYS A 84 -20.93 22.86 5.55
C LYS A 84 -21.15 21.36 5.37
N ASN A 85 -20.58 20.76 4.33
CA ASN A 85 -20.60 19.30 4.12
C ASN A 85 -19.60 18.56 5.03
N LEU A 86 -18.51 19.20 5.44
CA LEU A 86 -17.51 18.59 6.35
C LEU A 86 -17.99 18.47 7.81
N ASP A 87 -19.10 19.12 8.16
CA ASP A 87 -19.78 19.07 9.46
C ASP A 87 -20.84 17.94 9.56
N CYS A 88 -21.13 17.23 8.46
CA CYS A 88 -22.14 16.17 8.43
C CYS A 88 -21.50 14.78 8.61
N GLU A 89 -22.00 13.99 9.56
CA GLU A 89 -21.48 12.67 9.96
C GLU A 89 -21.82 11.52 8.98
N ASP A 90 -22.41 11.79 7.81
CA ASP A 90 -23.08 10.77 6.98
C ASP A 90 -22.30 10.44 5.67
N GLU A 91 -21.48 9.38 5.72
CA GLU A 91 -20.43 9.06 4.74
C GLU A 91 -20.94 8.70 3.32
N ALA A 92 -22.16 8.16 3.19
CA ALA A 92 -22.69 7.69 1.89
C ALA A 92 -23.20 8.84 1.00
N LYS A 93 -23.74 9.89 1.62
CA LYS A 93 -24.15 11.11 0.89
C LYS A 93 -22.93 11.91 0.44
N ASP A 94 -21.87 11.92 1.24
CA ASP A 94 -20.66 12.71 1.01
C ASP A 94 -19.92 12.26 -0.27
N LEU A 95 -19.80 10.95 -0.51
CA LEU A 95 -19.21 10.39 -1.73
C LEU A 95 -20.01 10.71 -2.99
N SER A 96 -21.33 10.59 -2.94
CA SER A 96 -22.17 10.86 -4.11
C SER A 96 -22.16 12.35 -4.47
N VAL A 97 -22.25 13.23 -3.48
CA VAL A 97 -22.22 14.68 -3.67
C VAL A 97 -20.83 15.11 -4.14
N PHE A 98 -19.76 14.61 -3.52
CA PHE A 98 -18.38 14.86 -3.95
C PHE A 98 -18.15 14.43 -5.41
N MET A 99 -18.54 13.22 -5.79
CA MET A 99 -18.36 12.71 -7.15
C MET A 99 -19.17 13.52 -8.18
N THR A 100 -20.36 13.99 -7.80
CA THR A 100 -21.20 14.85 -8.66
C THR A 100 -20.59 16.24 -8.85
N HIS A 101 -19.96 16.81 -7.82
CA HIS A 101 -19.25 18.09 -7.95
C HIS A 101 -17.92 17.96 -8.67
N LEU A 102 -17.21 16.82 -8.54
CA LEU A 102 -15.96 16.55 -9.25
C LEU A 102 -16.17 16.42 -10.76
N SER A 103 -17.26 15.77 -11.19
CA SER A 103 -17.60 15.68 -12.62
C SER A 103 -17.96 17.06 -13.20
N ASN A 104 -18.69 17.87 -12.45
CA ASN A 104 -19.05 19.24 -12.82
C ASN A 104 -17.83 20.19 -12.86
N ALA A 105 -16.86 20.00 -11.96
CA ALA A 105 -15.59 20.74 -11.96
C ALA A 105 -14.68 20.31 -13.12
N SER A 106 -14.61 19.00 -13.40
CA SER A 106 -13.86 18.45 -14.54
C SER A 106 -14.42 18.89 -15.89
N ALA A 107 -15.72 19.19 -15.98
CA ALA A 107 -16.33 19.74 -17.20
C ALA A 107 -15.94 21.20 -17.48
N ARG A 108 -15.46 21.95 -16.47
CA ARG A 108 -15.07 23.37 -16.59
C ARG A 108 -13.58 23.62 -16.75
N VAL A 109 -12.72 22.63 -16.50
CA VAL A 109 -11.25 22.77 -16.56
C VAL A 109 -10.68 21.97 -17.74
N LYS A 110 -10.85 22.50 -18.96
CA LYS A 110 -10.14 22.00 -20.16
C LYS A 110 -8.96 22.88 -20.58
N THR A 111 -8.59 23.88 -19.78
CA THR A 111 -7.50 24.81 -20.11
C THR A 111 -6.71 25.17 -18.86
N GLU A 112 -5.67 24.40 -18.53
CA GLU A 112 -4.38 24.88 -17.98
C GLU A 112 -3.49 23.70 -17.52
N PRO A 113 -2.16 23.75 -17.73
CA PRO A 113 -1.25 22.68 -17.36
C PRO A 113 -0.85 22.75 -15.87
N MET A 114 -1.09 21.67 -15.10
CA MET A 114 -0.67 21.53 -13.69
C MET A 114 0.81 21.13 -13.56
N SER A 115 1.68 22.06 -13.17
CA SER A 115 3.12 21.83 -12.95
C SER A 115 3.55 21.65 -11.49
N ASN A 116 2.64 21.65 -10.50
CA ASN A 116 3.04 21.81 -9.08
C ASN A 116 2.86 20.57 -8.17
N ILE A 117 2.61 19.38 -8.72
CA ILE A 117 2.45 18.15 -7.89
C ILE A 117 3.80 17.60 -7.38
N GLU A 118 4.92 17.92 -8.05
CA GLU A 118 6.25 17.41 -7.66
C GLU A 118 6.82 18.04 -6.38
N GLN A 119 6.32 19.20 -5.94
CA GLN A 119 6.83 19.86 -4.73
C GLN A 119 6.22 19.32 -3.42
N LEU A 120 5.04 18.68 -3.47
CA LEU A 120 4.38 18.12 -2.28
C LEU A 120 4.96 16.77 -1.83
N SER A 121 5.63 16.03 -2.72
CA SER A 121 6.26 14.74 -2.38
C SER A 121 7.54 14.89 -1.54
N LYS A 122 8.23 16.04 -1.64
CA LYS A 122 9.49 16.29 -0.93
C LYS A 122 9.31 16.56 0.57
N THR A 123 8.20 17.16 0.99
CA THR A 123 7.98 17.55 2.39
C THR A 123 7.47 16.41 3.28
N VAL A 124 6.87 15.36 2.69
CA VAL A 124 6.36 14.19 3.43
C VAL A 124 7.48 13.21 3.82
N SER A 125 8.68 13.31 3.21
CA SER A 125 9.78 12.38 3.45
C SER A 125 10.59 12.64 4.74
N GLN A 126 10.34 13.73 5.48
CA GLN A 126 11.24 14.15 6.57
C GLN A 126 10.78 13.78 7.99
N ASN A 127 9.59 13.21 8.19
CA ASN A 127 9.10 12.82 9.52
C ASN A 127 8.63 11.36 9.60
N ALA A 128 9.40 10.42 9.03
CA ALA A 128 9.22 9.01 9.32
C ALA A 128 9.95 8.67 10.63
N MET A 129 9.19 8.35 11.69
CA MET A 129 9.68 7.58 12.83
C MET A 129 10.47 6.36 12.32
N PRO A 130 11.49 5.88 13.06
CA PRO A 130 12.26 4.72 12.64
C PRO A 130 11.30 3.52 12.57
N SER A 131 10.88 3.18 11.36
CA SER A 131 10.27 1.89 11.07
C SER A 131 11.38 0.87 11.25
N GLY A 132 11.58 0.45 12.50
CA GLY A 132 12.28 -0.79 12.82
C GLY A 132 11.41 -1.91 12.28
N SER A 133 11.45 -2.14 10.97
CA SER A 133 10.84 -3.29 10.33
C SER A 133 11.44 -4.52 10.98
N PHE A 134 10.66 -5.18 11.83
CA PHE A 134 11.06 -6.40 12.49
C PHE A 134 11.11 -7.48 11.41
N ILE A 135 12.25 -7.61 10.73
CA ILE A 135 12.52 -8.72 9.81
C ILE A 135 12.83 -9.92 10.71
N PRO A 136 12.00 -10.98 10.72
CA PRO A 136 12.29 -12.18 11.49
C PRO A 136 13.67 -12.72 11.08
N LYS A 137 14.54 -12.97 12.05
CA LYS A 137 15.91 -13.46 11.78
C LYS A 137 15.95 -14.93 11.37
N THR A 138 14.90 -15.68 11.68
CA THR A 138 14.80 -17.13 11.41
C THR A 138 13.34 -17.52 11.19
N GLY A 139 13.09 -18.52 10.34
CA GLY A 139 11.76 -19.09 10.13
C GLY A 139 11.31 -19.10 8.67
N LEU A 140 10.13 -19.65 8.41
CA LEU A 140 9.50 -19.62 7.10
C LEU A 140 8.67 -18.34 6.96
N ILE A 141 8.90 -17.56 5.91
CA ILE A 141 8.06 -16.41 5.56
C ILE A 141 7.35 -16.68 4.24
N GLU A 142 6.05 -16.37 4.22
CA GLU A 142 5.24 -16.37 3.01
C GLU A 142 5.05 -14.92 2.54
N LEU A 143 5.59 -14.60 1.37
CA LEU A 143 5.48 -13.27 0.75
C LEU A 143 4.57 -13.34 -0.46
N THR A 144 3.60 -12.42 -0.53
CA THR A 144 2.71 -12.29 -1.69
C THR A 144 2.84 -10.91 -2.30
N PHE A 145 3.07 -10.88 -3.62
CA PHE A 145 3.21 -9.65 -4.40
C PHE A 145 2.27 -9.66 -5.59
N VAL A 146 1.92 -8.47 -6.07
CA VAL A 146 1.30 -8.29 -7.38
C VAL A 146 2.30 -7.65 -8.32
N ILE A 147 2.51 -8.30 -9.46
CA ILE A 147 3.31 -7.78 -10.57
C ILE A 147 2.35 -7.42 -11.68
N GLY A 148 2.42 -6.17 -12.14
CA GLY A 148 1.48 -5.67 -13.12
C GLY A 148 2.08 -4.64 -14.03
N ASN A 149 1.31 -4.26 -15.05
CA ASN A 149 1.64 -3.12 -15.87
C ASN A 149 0.42 -2.22 -16.10
N ILE A 150 0.67 -0.93 -15.99
CA ILE A 150 -0.22 0.12 -16.48
C ILE A 150 0.29 0.63 -17.83
N VAL A 151 -0.60 1.22 -18.59
CA VAL A 151 -0.28 1.81 -19.90
C VAL A 151 -1.14 3.03 -20.13
N LYS A 152 -0.55 4.02 -20.80
CA LYS A 152 -1.17 5.25 -21.25
C LYS A 152 -0.81 5.45 -22.71
N ILE A 153 -1.81 5.69 -23.54
CA ILE A 153 -1.58 6.11 -24.93
C ILE A 153 -1.21 7.60 -24.90
N SER A 154 -0.09 7.94 -25.56
CA SER A 154 0.30 9.33 -25.78
C SER A 154 -0.43 9.92 -26.98
N ASP A 155 -0.78 11.21 -26.90
CA ASP A 155 -1.39 11.97 -28.01
C ASP A 155 -0.38 12.32 -29.13
N SER A 156 0.89 11.95 -28.99
CA SER A 156 1.95 12.26 -29.95
C SER A 156 1.92 11.32 -31.17
N GLU A 157 2.10 11.87 -32.37
CA GLU A 157 2.15 11.15 -33.65
C GLU A 157 3.40 10.27 -33.86
N ASN A 158 4.25 10.10 -32.84
CA ASN A 158 5.46 9.27 -32.94
C ASN A 158 5.14 7.77 -32.85
N ASP A 159 6.02 6.94 -33.43
CA ASP A 159 5.92 5.46 -33.42
C ASP A 159 5.86 4.84 -32.00
N MET A 160 6.26 5.59 -30.97
CA MET A 160 6.24 5.18 -29.57
C MET A 160 4.89 5.47 -28.88
N LYS A 161 3.81 4.96 -29.47
CA LYS A 161 2.42 5.23 -29.09
C LYS A 161 2.05 4.97 -27.63
N TYR A 162 2.69 3.99 -26.98
CA TYR A 162 2.34 3.57 -25.62
C TYR A 162 3.44 3.92 -24.63
N LYS A 163 3.06 4.65 -23.56
CA LYS A 163 3.84 4.76 -22.33
C LYS A 163 3.36 3.69 -21.37
N TRP A 164 4.20 2.68 -21.11
CA TRP A 164 3.89 1.59 -20.20
C TRP A 164 4.73 1.69 -18.93
N THR A 165 4.18 1.23 -17.80
CA THR A 165 4.88 1.13 -16.52
C THR A 165 4.63 -0.23 -15.91
N VAL A 166 5.68 -1.02 -15.72
CA VAL A 166 5.62 -2.27 -14.95
C VAL A 166 5.92 -1.96 -13.49
N TYR A 167 5.27 -2.64 -12.57
CA TYR A 167 5.45 -2.43 -11.13
C TYR A 167 5.36 -3.73 -10.34
N VAL A 168 5.98 -3.72 -9.16
CA VAL A 168 5.79 -4.70 -8.09
C VAL A 168 5.14 -3.98 -6.91
N ARG A 169 4.00 -4.49 -6.42
CA ARG A 169 3.27 -3.93 -5.28
C ARG A 169 2.90 -5.01 -4.26
N ASN A 170 2.54 -4.57 -3.05
CA ASN A 170 1.96 -5.46 -2.04
C ASN A 170 0.62 -6.01 -2.55
N ALA A 171 0.36 -7.29 -2.28
CA ALA A 171 -0.90 -7.93 -2.64
C ALA A 171 -2.04 -7.57 -1.70
N GLU A 172 -1.73 -7.39 -0.41
CA GLU A 172 -2.68 -7.02 0.64
C GLU A 172 -2.37 -5.61 1.15
N GLU A 173 -3.43 -4.83 1.38
CA GLU A 173 -3.30 -3.49 1.98
C GLU A 173 -2.91 -3.61 3.45
N GLY A 174 -2.02 -2.72 3.91
CA GLY A 174 -1.54 -2.71 5.31
C GLY A 174 -0.34 -3.62 5.60
N ILE A 175 0.03 -4.55 4.71
CA ILE A 175 1.23 -5.39 4.85
C ILE A 175 2.32 -4.93 3.87
N ASP A 176 3.47 -4.49 4.38
CA ASP A 176 4.60 -4.04 3.56
C ASP A 176 5.62 -5.16 3.25
N ASN A 177 5.21 -6.14 2.45
CA ASN A 177 6.09 -7.21 1.95
C ASN A 177 7.25 -6.68 1.12
N LEU A 178 7.13 -5.50 0.50
CA LEU A 178 8.20 -4.91 -0.29
C LEU A 178 9.45 -4.58 0.55
N VAL A 179 9.37 -4.55 1.89
CA VAL A 179 10.57 -4.34 2.77
C VAL A 179 11.60 -5.45 2.57
N TYR A 180 11.15 -6.65 2.26
CA TYR A 180 12.02 -7.81 2.05
C TYR A 180 12.74 -7.81 0.70
N ILE A 181 12.42 -6.87 -0.21
CA ILE A 181 13.07 -6.75 -1.52
C ILE A 181 14.18 -5.70 -1.44
N ASP A 182 15.38 -6.09 -1.89
CA ASP A 182 16.57 -5.25 -2.00
C ASP A 182 16.56 -4.44 -3.29
N LYS A 183 16.40 -5.13 -4.41
CA LYS A 183 16.25 -4.53 -5.73
C LYS A 183 15.41 -5.42 -6.63
N VAL A 184 14.88 -4.82 -7.69
CA VAL A 184 14.26 -5.53 -8.81
C VAL A 184 15.03 -5.23 -10.07
N THR A 185 15.53 -6.27 -10.74
CA THR A 185 16.16 -6.15 -12.06
C THR A 185 15.14 -6.50 -13.13
N TYR A 186 14.91 -5.57 -14.06
CA TYR A 186 14.02 -5.74 -15.19
C TYR A 186 14.86 -6.05 -16.43
N PHE A 187 14.63 -7.21 -17.03
CA PHE A 187 15.19 -7.60 -18.31
C PHE A 187 14.12 -7.37 -19.38
N LEU A 188 14.36 -6.34 -20.20
CA LEU A 188 13.53 -5.95 -21.32
C LEU A 188 13.99 -6.66 -22.60
N HIS A 189 13.22 -6.50 -23.67
CA HIS A 189 13.58 -6.95 -25.00
C HIS A 189 14.84 -6.22 -25.52
N GLU A 190 15.63 -6.88 -26.36
CA GLU A 190 16.90 -6.38 -26.95
C GLU A 190 16.75 -5.05 -27.69
N SER A 191 15.54 -4.75 -28.19
CA SER A 191 15.21 -3.45 -28.80
C SER A 191 15.39 -2.24 -27.87
N TYR A 192 15.53 -2.45 -26.56
CA TYR A 192 15.83 -1.40 -25.58
C TYR A 192 17.33 -1.24 -25.30
N GLU A 193 18.21 -1.92 -26.04
CA GLU A 193 19.65 -1.74 -25.91
C GLU A 193 20.08 -0.27 -26.05
N PRO A 194 21.10 0.17 -25.29
CA PRO A 194 21.85 -0.60 -24.29
C PRO A 194 21.11 -0.76 -22.94
N ASN A 195 19.98 -0.08 -22.75
CA ASN A 195 19.24 0.01 -21.48
C ASN A 195 18.16 -1.07 -21.32
N HIS A 196 18.42 -2.28 -21.82
CA HIS A 196 17.50 -3.40 -21.75
C HIS A 196 17.55 -4.11 -20.38
N ILE A 197 18.59 -3.89 -19.57
CA ILE A 197 18.68 -4.37 -18.19
C ILE A 197 18.64 -3.15 -17.27
N VAL A 198 17.66 -3.11 -16.36
CA VAL A 198 17.47 -1.96 -15.46
C VAL A 198 17.30 -2.43 -14.03
N ASP A 199 18.16 -1.94 -13.14
CA ASP A 199 18.08 -2.18 -11.70
C ASP A 199 17.29 -1.05 -11.01
N VAL A 200 16.24 -1.41 -10.28
CA VAL A 200 15.48 -0.49 -9.43
C VAL A 200 15.69 -0.88 -7.98
N ILE A 201 16.44 -0.05 -7.25
CA ILE A 201 16.89 -0.34 -5.89
C ILE A 201 15.93 0.25 -4.84
N LYS A 202 15.26 1.36 -5.17
CA LYS A 202 14.39 2.08 -4.22
C LYS A 202 12.92 1.90 -4.59
N LYS A 203 12.07 1.71 -3.58
CA LYS A 203 10.61 1.77 -3.73
C LYS A 203 10.19 3.15 -4.28
N PRO A 204 9.17 3.24 -5.15
CA PRO A 204 8.40 2.12 -5.73
C PRO A 204 9.22 1.33 -6.76
N PHE A 205 9.14 0.00 -6.70
CA PHE A 205 9.77 -0.88 -7.70
C PHE A 205 8.95 -0.86 -8.97
N SER A 206 9.06 0.23 -9.72
CA SER A 206 8.40 0.42 -11.00
C SER A 206 9.36 0.90 -12.07
N LEU A 207 9.08 0.50 -13.31
CA LEU A 207 9.86 0.85 -14.48
C LEU A 207 8.93 1.36 -15.58
N THR A 208 9.15 2.60 -16.01
CA THR A 208 8.40 3.25 -17.09
C THR A 208 9.23 3.37 -18.36
N ARG A 209 8.64 3.02 -19.51
CA ARG A 209 9.24 3.15 -20.84
C ARG A 209 8.16 3.44 -21.88
N HIS A 210 8.59 3.85 -23.06
CA HIS A 210 7.73 3.94 -24.23
C HIS A 210 7.99 2.77 -25.16
N GLY A 211 6.95 2.29 -25.83
CA GLY A 211 7.07 1.20 -26.79
C GLY A 211 5.80 1.02 -27.62
N TRP A 212 5.88 0.11 -28.58
CA TRP A 212 4.81 -0.19 -29.53
C TRP A 212 4.34 -1.65 -29.48
N GLY A 213 5.15 -2.53 -28.87
CA GLY A 213 4.92 -3.98 -28.88
C GLY A 213 4.75 -4.58 -27.48
N GLU A 214 4.02 -5.70 -27.44
CA GLU A 214 3.90 -6.58 -26.28
C GLU A 214 5.06 -7.58 -26.26
N PHE A 215 5.63 -7.83 -25.08
CA PHE A 215 6.70 -8.81 -24.90
C PHE A 215 6.72 -9.33 -23.46
N VAL A 216 7.45 -10.42 -23.21
CA VAL A 216 7.62 -10.94 -21.86
C VAL A 216 8.80 -10.25 -21.19
N ILE A 217 8.55 -9.60 -20.06
CA ILE A 217 9.56 -8.97 -19.22
C ILE A 217 9.94 -9.98 -18.14
N ARG A 218 11.23 -10.26 -17.99
CA ARG A 218 11.73 -11.03 -16.85
C ARG A 218 12.07 -10.04 -15.73
N LEU A 219 11.44 -10.21 -14.58
CA LEU A 219 11.71 -9.48 -13.35
C LEU A 219 12.47 -10.41 -12.42
N ARG A 220 13.65 -9.99 -11.96
CA ARG A 220 14.39 -10.68 -10.91
C ARG A 220 14.26 -9.92 -9.61
N LEU A 221 13.63 -10.55 -8.63
CA LEU A 221 13.46 -10.00 -7.28
C LEU A 221 14.66 -10.45 -6.45
N HIS A 222 15.44 -9.50 -5.96
CA HIS A 222 16.52 -9.75 -5.01
C HIS A 222 16.00 -9.53 -3.60
N PHE A 223 16.06 -10.54 -2.73
CA PHE A 223 15.57 -10.43 -1.36
C PHE A 223 16.68 -10.00 -0.38
N LYS A 224 16.35 -9.14 0.59
CA LYS A 224 17.26 -8.63 1.64
C LYS A 224 17.56 -9.69 2.71
N GLY A 225 18.65 -9.47 3.45
CA GLY A 225 18.99 -10.21 4.66
C GLY A 225 19.66 -11.56 4.37
N ASN A 226 19.57 -12.48 5.34
CA ASN A 226 20.26 -13.78 5.31
C ASN A 226 19.70 -14.77 4.27
N MET A 227 18.67 -14.38 3.51
CA MET A 227 18.12 -15.21 2.45
C MET A 227 19.05 -15.26 1.24
N ASN A 228 19.60 -14.10 0.83
CA ASN A 228 20.37 -13.93 -0.43
C ASN A 228 19.80 -14.73 -1.62
N VAL A 229 18.47 -14.86 -1.67
CA VAL A 229 17.74 -15.57 -2.73
C VAL A 229 17.36 -14.56 -3.80
N GLN A 230 17.43 -15.01 -5.04
CA GLN A 230 16.92 -14.28 -6.20
C GLN A 230 15.86 -15.14 -6.87
N THR A 231 14.69 -14.57 -7.14
CA THR A 231 13.62 -15.29 -7.82
C THR A 231 13.16 -14.53 -9.05
N ASP A 232 13.02 -15.26 -10.15
CA ASP A 232 12.58 -14.71 -11.41
C ASP A 232 11.07 -14.86 -11.59
N VAL A 233 10.46 -13.83 -12.18
CA VAL A 233 9.07 -13.83 -12.65
C VAL A 233 9.03 -13.34 -14.07
N TYR A 234 8.21 -13.99 -14.88
CA TYR A 234 7.96 -13.58 -16.26
C TYR A 234 6.59 -12.89 -16.31
N HIS A 235 6.58 -11.61 -16.68
CA HIS A 235 5.36 -10.82 -16.85
C HIS A 235 5.16 -10.50 -18.33
N LYS A 236 4.05 -10.95 -18.91
CA LYS A 236 3.69 -10.54 -20.29
C LYS A 236 3.17 -9.10 -20.26
N LEU A 237 3.94 -8.18 -20.84
CA LEU A 237 3.52 -6.79 -21.03
C LEU A 237 2.35 -6.75 -22.00
N CYS A 238 1.21 -6.18 -21.58
CA CYS A 238 0.04 -5.98 -22.42
C CYS A 238 -0.20 -4.49 -22.65
N LEU A 239 -0.53 -4.11 -23.88
CA LEU A 239 -0.75 -2.70 -24.28
C LEU A 239 -2.20 -2.39 -24.62
N ASN A 240 -3.12 -3.35 -24.38
CA ASN A 240 -4.57 -3.38 -24.61
C ASN A 240 -5.14 -2.34 -25.62
N LYS A 241 -5.73 -2.82 -26.70
CA LYS A 241 -6.20 -1.97 -27.81
C LYS A 241 -7.40 -1.09 -27.45
N ASP A 242 -8.14 -1.43 -26.39
CA ASP A 242 -9.36 -0.72 -25.94
C ASP A 242 -9.09 0.38 -24.89
N ILE A 243 -7.83 0.81 -24.74
CA ILE A 243 -7.45 1.82 -23.74
C ILE A 243 -7.85 3.22 -24.21
N THR A 244 -8.55 3.96 -23.35
CA THR A 244 -8.89 5.36 -23.57
C THR A 244 -7.63 6.23 -23.55
N VAL A 245 -7.49 7.05 -24.58
CA VAL A 245 -6.34 7.95 -24.75
C VAL A 245 -6.19 8.89 -23.54
N GLY A 246 -4.96 9.10 -23.08
CA GLY A 246 -4.65 10.07 -22.02
C GLY A 246 -4.76 9.55 -20.58
N ILE A 247 -5.50 8.46 -20.33
CA ILE A 247 -5.72 7.89 -18.98
C ILE A 247 -4.84 6.65 -18.77
N PRO A 248 -3.99 6.60 -17.73
CA PRO A 248 -3.28 5.38 -17.37
C PRO A 248 -4.25 4.30 -16.90
N MET A 249 -4.22 3.13 -17.52
CA MET A 249 -5.06 1.99 -17.16
C MET A 249 -4.21 0.76 -16.86
N VAL A 250 -4.64 -0.04 -15.88
CA VAL A 250 -4.06 -1.36 -15.62
C VAL A 250 -4.40 -2.27 -16.79
N ALA A 251 -3.38 -2.76 -17.49
CA ALA A 251 -3.59 -3.67 -18.63
C ALA A 251 -3.51 -5.13 -18.21
N LYS A 252 -2.58 -5.47 -17.31
CA LYS A 252 -2.44 -6.84 -16.81
C LYS A 252 -1.77 -6.87 -15.44
N GLU A 253 -2.26 -7.75 -14.57
CA GLU A 253 -1.62 -8.07 -13.29
C GLU A 253 -1.55 -9.59 -13.10
N GLN A 254 -0.60 -10.02 -12.27
CA GLN A 254 -0.49 -11.38 -11.77
C GLN A 254 -0.03 -11.36 -10.32
N THR A 255 -0.60 -12.25 -9.52
CA THR A 255 -0.21 -12.43 -8.13
C THR A 255 0.83 -13.55 -8.04
N VAL A 256 1.94 -13.28 -7.36
CA VAL A 256 3.02 -14.25 -7.11
C VAL A 256 3.19 -14.47 -5.62
N LYS A 257 3.40 -15.73 -5.24
CA LYS A 257 3.59 -16.17 -3.85
C LYS A 257 4.95 -16.83 -3.70
N TYR A 258 5.69 -16.47 -2.67
CA TYR A 258 6.99 -17.05 -2.33
C TYR A 258 6.96 -17.59 -0.91
N LYS A 259 7.55 -18.77 -0.72
CA LYS A 259 7.85 -19.32 0.60
C LYS A 259 9.36 -19.31 0.76
N LEU A 260 9.88 -18.42 1.59
CA LEU A 260 11.31 -18.22 1.79
C LEU A 260 11.71 -18.66 3.19
N LEU A 261 12.81 -19.41 3.28
CA LEU A 261 13.36 -19.84 4.56
C LEU A 261 14.47 -18.89 4.99
N LEU A 262 14.35 -18.31 6.18
CA LEU A 262 15.39 -17.50 6.79
C LEU A 262 16.33 -18.38 7.60
N HIS A 263 17.57 -18.44 7.14
CA HIS A 263 18.67 -19.07 7.87
C HIS A 263 19.23 -18.12 8.93
N LYS A 264 19.70 -18.72 10.03
CA LYS A 264 20.27 -18.05 11.20
C LYS A 264 21.57 -17.34 10.87
#